data_AF-A0AAP8N835-F1
#
_entry.id   AF-A0AAP8N835-F1
#
_cell.length_a   1.000
_cell.length_b   1.000
_cell.length_c   1.000
_cell.angle_alpha   90.00
_cell.angle_beta   90.00
_cell.angle_gamma   90.00
#
_symmetry.space_group_name_H-M   'P 1'
#
loop_
_entity.id
_entity.type
_entity.pdbx_description
1 polymer ?
#
loop_
_entity_poly.entity_id
_entity_poly.type
_entity_poly.pdbx_seq_one_letter_code
_entity_poly.pdbx_strand_id
1 'polypeptide(L)'
;LQNFLWCALAKDIGDIRPCPFCDIYFFNLNLQVMAFPYDDRGMDVVGPNRTALAQLYQKHQRFLLTHDRPVMDEVFGVQEPHCR
;
A
#
# COMPACT_ATOMS: atom_id res chain seq x y z
N LEU A 1 -13.27 7.68 6.06
CA LEU A 1 -12.38 6.67 5.45
C LEU A 1 -13.15 5.67 4.60
N GLN A 2 -14.10 4.93 5.15
CA GLN A 2 -14.85 3.89 4.43
C GLN A 2 -15.50 4.35 3.11
N ASN A 3 -16.17 5.50 3.10
CA ASN A 3 -16.80 6.02 1.87
C ASN A 3 -15.76 6.32 0.78
N PHE A 4 -14.58 6.82 1.14
CA PHE A 4 -13.51 7.09 0.18
C PHE A 4 -12.88 5.79 -0.34
N LEU A 5 -12.76 4.76 0.50
CA LEU A 5 -12.35 3.42 0.06
C LEU A 5 -13.39 2.81 -0.89
N TRP A 6 -14.69 2.95 -0.59
CA TRP A 6 -15.74 2.54 -1.51
C TRP A 6 -15.57 3.22 -2.88
N CYS A 7 -15.36 4.53 -2.91
CA CYS A 7 -15.14 5.27 -4.16
C CYS A 7 -13.94 4.75 -4.96
N ALA A 8 -12.85 4.38 -4.29
CA ALA A 8 -11.65 3.84 -4.93
C ALA A 8 -11.87 2.44 -5.52
N LEU A 9 -12.64 1.59 -4.82
CA LEU A 9 -12.82 0.18 -5.18
C LEU A 9 -13.98 -0.04 -6.17
N ALA A 10 -15.02 0.78 -6.11
CA ALA A 10 -16.24 0.58 -6.90
C ALA A 10 -16.02 0.71 -8.42
N LYS A 11 -14.92 1.33 -8.85
CA LYS A 11 -14.60 1.50 -10.27
C LYS A 11 -14.29 0.19 -10.99
N ASP A 12 -13.83 -0.83 -10.27
CA ASP A 12 -13.41 -2.12 -10.84
C ASP A 12 -14.40 -3.26 -10.55
N ILE A 13 -15.52 -2.97 -9.87
CA ILE A 13 -16.54 -3.96 -9.48
C ILE A 13 -17.85 -3.71 -10.24
N GLY A 14 -17.88 -4.10 -11.52
CA GLY A 14 -19.13 -4.15 -12.31
C GLY A 14 -19.98 -2.87 -12.25
N ASP A 15 -21.30 -3.02 -12.07
CA ASP A 15 -22.26 -1.91 -11.96
C ASP A 15 -22.72 -1.67 -10.51
N ILE A 16 -21.77 -1.63 -9.55
CA ILE A 16 -22.09 -1.22 -8.18
C ILE A 16 -22.13 0.30 -8.07
N ARG A 17 -23.09 0.82 -7.30
CA ARG A 17 -23.33 2.27 -7.14
C ARG A 17 -23.39 2.66 -5.67
N PRO A 18 -22.87 3.85 -5.30
CA PRO A 18 -22.32 4.90 -6.19
C PRO A 18 -20.91 4.58 -6.71
N CYS A 19 -20.63 4.94 -7.96
CA CYS A 19 -19.29 4.86 -8.56
C CYS A 19 -18.92 6.24 -9.13
N PRO A 20 -18.08 7.03 -8.43
CA PRO A 20 -17.77 8.40 -8.85
C PRO A 20 -16.73 8.47 -9.98
N PHE A 21 -16.16 7.34 -10.41
CA PHE A 21 -15.13 7.27 -11.46
C PHE A 21 -13.95 8.23 -11.22
N CYS A 22 -13.41 8.24 -10.01
CA CYS A 22 -12.26 9.06 -9.64
C CYS A 22 -11.19 8.25 -8.90
N ASP A 23 -9.94 8.66 -9.06
CA ASP A 23 -8.84 8.15 -8.25
C ASP A 23 -8.80 8.87 -6.90
N ILE A 24 -8.57 8.09 -5.84
CA ILE A 24 -8.54 8.57 -4.47
C ILE A 24 -7.15 8.35 -3.89
N TYR A 25 -6.52 9.43 -3.44
CA TYR A 25 -5.20 9.41 -2.82
C TYR A 25 -5.32 9.85 -1.36
N PHE A 26 -4.80 9.03 -0.44
CA PHE A 26 -4.73 9.38 0.97
C PHE A 26 -3.34 9.88 1.32
N PHE A 27 -3.24 11.08 1.87
CA PHE A 27 -1.97 11.65 2.31
C PHE A 27 -1.91 11.69 3.84
N ASN A 28 -0.86 11.09 4.40
CA ASN A 28 -0.43 11.38 5.76
C ASN A 28 0.77 12.31 5.69
N LEU A 29 0.53 13.61 5.84
CA LEU A 29 1.57 14.63 5.71
C LEU A 29 2.61 14.57 6.82
N ASN A 30 2.20 14.18 8.04
CA ASN A 30 3.12 14.04 9.18
C ASN A 30 4.11 12.90 8.95
N LEU A 31 3.64 11.78 8.41
CA LEU A 31 4.50 10.65 8.05
C LEU A 31 5.13 10.82 6.67
N GLN A 32 4.72 11.79 5.86
CA GLN A 32 5.13 11.94 4.47
C GLN A 32 4.91 10.65 3.67
N VAL A 33 3.71 10.09 3.77
CA VAL A 33 3.30 8.88 3.03
C VAL A 33 2.01 9.15 2.28
N MET A 34 1.91 8.61 1.07
CA MET A 34 0.71 8.58 0.26
C MET A 34 0.28 7.12 0.02
N ALA A 35 -1.02 6.85 0.15
CA ALA A 35 -1.61 5.58 -0.22
C ALA A 35 -2.60 5.76 -1.38
N PHE A 36 -2.48 4.90 -2.39
CA PHE A 36 -3.35 4.84 -3.56
C PHE A 36 -4.03 3.47 -3.65
N PRO A 37 -5.24 3.31 -3.09
CA PRO A 37 -6.07 2.14 -3.36
C PRO A 37 -6.59 2.17 -4.79
N TYR A 38 -6.42 1.06 -5.51
CA TYR A 38 -6.78 1.00 -6.92
C TYR A 38 -7.74 -0.11 -7.29
N ASP A 39 -7.97 -1.15 -6.47
CA ASP A 39 -9.04 -2.16 -6.63
C ASP A 39 -9.11 -3.10 -5.40
N ASP A 40 -9.88 -4.20 -5.50
CA ASP A 40 -10.02 -5.22 -4.46
C ASP A 40 -8.74 -6.06 -4.22
N ARG A 41 -7.72 -5.91 -5.07
CA ARG A 41 -6.43 -6.61 -4.95
C ARG A 41 -5.45 -5.85 -4.08
N GLY A 42 -5.57 -4.53 -3.95
CA GLY A 42 -4.73 -3.79 -2.99
C GLY A 42 -4.61 -2.28 -3.19
N MET A 43 -3.47 -1.78 -2.71
CA MET A 43 -3.10 -0.38 -2.75
C MET A 43 -1.58 -0.23 -2.79
N ASP A 44 -1.13 0.82 -3.45
CA ASP A 44 0.26 1.25 -3.38
C ASP A 44 0.45 2.20 -2.20
N VAL A 45 1.61 2.10 -1.54
CA VAL A 45 2.00 3.02 -0.49
C VAL A 45 3.42 3.51 -0.75
N VAL A 46 3.56 4.83 -0.92
CA VAL A 46 4.82 5.46 -1.33
C VAL A 46 5.13 6.69 -0.48
N GLY A 47 6.40 7.07 -0.41
CA GLY A 47 6.83 8.29 0.27
C GLY A 47 8.30 8.27 0.66
N PRO A 48 8.87 9.43 1.04
CA PRO A 48 10.27 9.51 1.48
C PRO A 48 10.54 8.86 2.85
N ASN A 49 9.50 8.59 3.66
CA ASN A 49 9.69 8.06 5.01
C ASN A 49 9.95 6.55 5.03
N ARG A 50 11.22 6.18 4.82
CA ARG A 50 11.67 4.78 4.80
C ARG A 50 11.30 4.00 6.06
N THR A 51 11.34 4.64 7.24
CA THR A 51 11.00 3.98 8.51
C THR A 51 9.52 3.57 8.55
N ALA A 52 8.61 4.47 8.15
CA ALA A 52 7.18 4.17 8.08
C ALA A 52 6.89 3.08 7.04
N LEU A 53 7.53 3.15 5.87
CA LEU A 53 7.39 2.13 4.81
C LEU A 53 7.92 0.76 5.25
N ALA A 54 9.06 0.71 5.95
CA ALA A 54 9.60 -0.53 6.50
C ALA A 54 8.65 -1.16 7.54
N GLN A 55 8.05 -0.35 8.43
CA GLN A 55 7.06 -0.85 9.40
C GLN A 55 5.82 -1.42 8.72
N LEU A 56 5.35 -0.77 7.65
CA LEU A 56 4.25 -1.30 6.83
C LEU A 56 4.64 -2.61 6.15
N TYR A 57 5.82 -2.68 5.55
CA TYR A 57 6.35 -3.89 4.94
C TYR A 57 6.38 -5.04 5.94
N GLN A 58 7.02 -4.87 7.09
CA GLN A 58 7.13 -5.92 8.11
C GLN A 58 5.75 -6.44 8.58
N LYS A 59 4.75 -5.55 8.66
CA LYS A 59 3.40 -5.91 9.09
C LYS A 59 2.55 -6.56 7.98
N HIS A 60 2.73 -6.14 6.73
CA HIS A 60 1.80 -6.40 5.63
C HIS A 60 2.40 -7.15 4.44
N GLN A 61 3.70 -7.47 4.46
CA GLN A 61 4.42 -8.14 3.36
C GLN A 61 3.75 -9.43 2.86
N ARG A 62 2.88 -10.07 3.66
CA ARG A 62 2.11 -11.24 3.23
C ARG A 62 1.20 -10.96 2.03
N PHE A 63 0.78 -9.72 1.84
CA PHE A 63 -0.10 -9.28 0.76
C PHE A 63 0.63 -8.97 -0.54
N LEU A 64 1.97 -8.90 -0.52
CA LEU A 64 2.76 -8.74 -1.73
C LEU A 64 2.79 -10.04 -2.53
N LEU A 65 2.75 -9.87 -3.86
CA LEU A 65 2.93 -10.96 -4.80
C LEU A 65 4.34 -11.54 -4.65
N THR A 66 4.47 -12.85 -4.84
CA THR A 66 5.74 -13.56 -4.63
C THR A 66 6.88 -12.99 -5.46
N HIS A 67 6.60 -12.44 -6.65
CA HIS A 67 7.62 -11.85 -7.52
C HIS A 67 8.15 -10.50 -7.03
N ASP A 68 7.39 -9.74 -6.22
CA ASP A 68 7.84 -8.44 -5.67
C ASP A 68 8.70 -8.63 -4.41
N ARG A 69 8.56 -9.77 -3.73
CA ARG A 69 9.21 -10.02 -2.44
C ARG A 69 10.74 -9.89 -2.46
N PRO A 70 11.49 -10.45 -3.43
CA PRO A 70 12.94 -10.36 -3.41
C PRO A 70 13.45 -8.91 -3.41
N VAL A 71 12.83 -8.05 -4.23
CA VAL A 71 13.19 -6.62 -4.31
C VAL A 71 12.79 -5.89 -3.02
N MET A 72 11.61 -6.21 -2.48
CA MET A 72 11.12 -5.57 -1.26
C MET A 72 11.92 -6.01 -0.01
N ASP A 73 12.41 -7.25 0.03
CA ASP A 73 13.29 -7.76 1.09
C ASP A 73 14.67 -7.10 1.04
N GLU A 74 15.21 -6.83 -0.15
CA GLU A 74 16.47 -6.07 -0.27
C GLU A 74 16.35 -4.66 0.31
N VAL A 75 15.20 -4.02 0.11
CA VAL A 75 14.97 -2.63 0.54
C VAL A 75 14.49 -2.54 1.99
N PHE A 76 13.64 -3.46 2.46
CA PHE A 76 12.90 -3.35 3.73
C PHE A 76 12.98 -4.59 4.63
N GLY A 77 13.62 -5.67 4.17
CA GLY A 77 13.82 -6.89 4.94
C GLY A 77 14.58 -6.64 6.24
N VAL A 78 14.43 -7.56 7.20
CA VAL A 78 15.21 -7.52 8.43
C VAL A 78 16.65 -7.85 8.07
N GLN A 79 17.60 -6.95 8.35
CA GLN A 79 19.00 -7.34 8.34
C GLN A 79 19.22 -8.28 9.53
N GLU A 80 19.35 -9.58 9.27
CA GLU A 80 19.92 -10.51 10.24
C GLU A 80 21.25 -9.91 10.72
N PRO A 81 21.46 -9.71 12.03
CA PRO A 81 22.75 -9.27 12.51
C PRO A 81 23.75 -10.32 12.07
N HIS A 82 24.70 -9.95 11.21
CA HIS A 82 25.80 -10.82 10.82
C HIS A 82 26.38 -11.45 12.09
N CYS A 83 26.24 -12.78 12.19
CA CYS A 83 26.97 -13.58 13.15
C CYS A 83 28.46 -13.30 12.87
N ARG A 84 29.09 -12.55 13.76
CA ARG A 84 30.54 -12.37 13.83
C ARG A 84 31.05 -13.13 15.04
#